data_AF-A0A7K5TFA4-F1
#
_entry.id   AF-A0A7K5TFA4-F1
#
_cell.length_a   1.000
_cell.length_b   1.000
_cell.length_c   1.000
_cell.angle_alpha   90.00
_cell.angle_beta   90.00
_cell.angle_gamma   90.00
#
_symmetry.space_group_name_H-M   'P 1'
#
loop_
_entity.id
_entity.type
_entity.pdbx_description
1 polymer ?
#
loop_
_entity_poly.entity_id
_entity_poly.type
_entity_poly.pdbx_seq_one_letter_code
_entity_poly.pdbx_strand_id
1 'polypeptide(L)' 'LVVVCFLTISLCALSSEDVLSKDAGECAICLEELQQGDTIARLPCLCIYHKCIDEWFEVNRSCPEHPSD' A
#
# COMPACT_ATOMS: atom_id res chain seq x y z
N LEU A 1 2.45 15.85 -16.78
CA LEU A 1 3.84 16.34 -16.82
C LEU A 1 4.45 16.05 -15.46
N VAL A 2 5.35 15.07 -15.46
CA VAL A 2 5.97 14.42 -14.32
C VAL A 2 6.69 15.41 -13.42
N VAL A 3 6.17 15.63 -12.22
CA VAL A 3 6.88 16.39 -11.18
C VAL A 3 7.74 15.40 -10.40
N VAL A 4 8.85 15.00 -11.02
CA VAL A 4 9.97 14.36 -10.32
C VAL A 4 11.07 15.41 -10.18
N CYS A 5 11.11 16.09 -9.03
CA CYS A 5 12.22 16.96 -8.64
C CYS A 5 12.85 16.42 -7.34
N PHE A 6 13.79 15.49 -7.52
CA PHE A 6 15.16 15.54 -7.00
C PHE A 6 15.43 16.36 -5.72
N LEU A 7 15.93 15.68 -4.66
CA LEU A 7 17.10 16.06 -3.81
C LEU A 7 17.02 16.04 -2.26
N THR A 8 16.03 15.42 -1.60
CA THR A 8 16.21 15.06 -0.17
C THR A 8 15.66 13.69 0.14
N ILE A 9 16.55 12.79 0.57
CA ILE A 9 16.25 11.54 1.27
C ILE A 9 15.56 11.92 2.60
N SER A 10 14.28 12.24 2.57
CA SER A 10 13.42 12.30 3.75
C SER A 10 11.99 12.65 3.33
N LEU A 11 11.10 11.67 3.50
CA LEU A 11 9.75 11.90 4.00
C LEU A 11 8.80 12.77 3.15
N CYS A 12 8.43 12.30 1.95
CA CYS A 12 7.06 12.53 1.50
C CYS A 12 6.22 11.37 2.05
N ALA A 13 5.69 11.57 3.25
CA ALA A 13 4.56 10.81 3.74
C ALA A 13 3.39 11.00 2.76
N LEU A 14 3.26 10.10 1.79
CA LEU A 14 1.98 9.83 1.16
C LEU A 14 1.31 8.75 2.00
N SER A 15 0.86 9.16 3.19
CA SER A 15 -0.44 8.66 3.66
C SER A 15 -1.47 9.54 2.98
N SER A 16 -1.52 9.45 1.65
CA SER A 16 -2.77 9.67 0.94
C SER A 16 -3.61 8.45 1.29
N GLU A 17 -4.81 8.65 1.78
CA GLU A 17 -5.82 7.58 1.72
C GLU A 17 -6.03 7.34 0.22
N ASP A 18 -5.24 6.42 -0.33
CA ASP A 18 -5.28 6.09 -1.74
C ASP A 18 -6.59 5.35 -1.96
N VAL A 19 -7.55 6.05 -2.52
CA VAL A 19 -8.82 5.45 -2.92
C VAL A 19 -8.60 4.75 -4.24
N LEU A 20 -8.85 3.45 -4.25
CA LEU A 20 -8.65 2.63 -5.42
C LEU A 20 -9.55 3.14 -6.57
N SER A 21 -8.94 3.54 -7.69
CA SER A 21 -9.68 4.15 -8.81
C SER A 21 -10.33 3.12 -9.75
N LYS A 22 -9.99 1.84 -9.62
CA LYS A 22 -10.53 0.68 -10.35
C LYS A 22 -10.30 -0.56 -9.50
N ASP A 23 -11.15 -1.57 -9.63
CA ASP A 23 -10.93 -2.90 -9.07
C ASP A 23 -9.49 -3.42 -9.30
N ALA A 24 -8.89 -4.00 -8.26
CA ALA A 24 -7.48 -4.38 -8.26
C ALA A 24 -7.24 -5.73 -7.56
N GLY A 25 -7.64 -6.85 -8.17
CA GLY A 25 -7.33 -8.17 -7.63
C GLY A 25 -7.87 -8.40 -6.21
N GLU A 26 -7.17 -9.22 -5.43
CA GLU A 26 -7.57 -9.63 -4.07
C GLU A 26 -6.50 -9.21 -3.05
N CYS A 27 -6.94 -8.76 -1.88
CA CYS A 27 -6.06 -8.44 -0.78
C CYS A 27 -5.53 -9.71 -0.13
N ALA A 28 -4.22 -9.96 -0.18
CA ALA A 28 -3.62 -11.20 0.37
C ALA A 28 -3.71 -11.36 1.91
N ILE A 29 -4.21 -10.34 2.63
CA ILE A 29 -4.36 -10.37 4.09
C ILE A 29 -5.77 -10.81 4.49
N CYS A 30 -6.80 -10.12 3.96
CA CYS A 30 -8.19 -10.42 4.27
C CYS A 30 -8.85 -11.37 3.26
N LEU A 31 -8.18 -11.65 2.13
CA LEU A 31 -8.68 -12.47 1.02
C LEU A 31 -10.00 -11.94 0.44
N GLU A 32 -10.18 -10.62 0.47
CA GLU A 32 -11.33 -9.93 -0.12
C GLU A 32 -10.90 -9.18 -1.39
N GLU A 33 -11.83 -9.06 -2.34
CA GLU A 33 -11.61 -8.31 -3.59
C GLU A 33 -11.42 -6.82 -3.30
N LEU A 34 -10.37 -6.24 -3.89
CA LEU A 34 -10.07 -4.81 -3.82
C LEU A 34 -10.95 -4.09 -4.84
N GLN A 35 -11.99 -3.37 -4.38
CA GLN A 35 -12.94 -2.71 -5.27
C GLN A 35 -12.65 -1.21 -5.42
N GLN A 36 -13.12 -0.65 -6.53
CA GLN A 36 -13.05 0.80 -6.74
C GLN A 36 -13.80 1.53 -5.61
N GLY A 37 -13.14 2.51 -5.00
CA GLY A 37 -13.67 3.25 -3.86
C GLY A 37 -13.13 2.78 -2.52
N ASP A 38 -12.47 1.61 -2.47
CA ASP A 38 -11.88 1.12 -1.24
C ASP A 38 -10.62 1.89 -0.87
N THR A 39 -10.42 2.05 0.43
CA THR A 39 -9.21 2.69 0.97
C THR A 39 -8.10 1.65 1.01
N ILE A 40 -7.08 1.87 0.19
CA ILE A 40 -5.92 0.99 0.09
C ILE A 40 -4.67 1.67 0.64
N ALA A 41 -3.71 0.85 1.02
CA ALA A 41 -2.36 1.24 1.37
C ALA A 41 -1.40 0.58 0.37
N ARG A 42 -0.53 1.41 -0.21
CA ARG A 42 0.51 0.94 -1.13
C ARG A 42 1.87 1.02 -0.45
N LEU A 43 2.55 -0.13 -0.36
CA LEU A 43 3.89 -0.24 0.21
C LEU A 43 4.97 0.21 -0.79
N PRO A 44 6.20 0.50 -0.33
CA PRO A 44 7.33 0.83 -1.21
C PRO A 44 7.67 -0.30 -2.21
N CYS A 45 7.37 -1.55 -1.88
CA CYS A 45 7.47 -2.71 -2.77
C CYS A 45 6.36 -2.80 -3.83
N LEU A 46 5.49 -1.78 -3.93
CA LEU A 46 4.34 -1.68 -4.85
C LEU A 46 3.18 -2.66 -4.57
N CYS A 47 3.27 -3.47 -3.51
CA CYS A 47 2.13 -4.26 -3.04
C CYS A 47 1.00 -3.37 -2.52
N ILE A 48 -0.23 -3.76 -2.82
CA ILE A 48 -1.45 -3.04 -2.47
C ILE A 48 -2.26 -3.91 -1.52
N TYR A 49 -2.71 -3.32 -0.42
CA TYR A 49 -3.56 -3.98 0.56
C TYR A 49 -4.66 -3.03 1.03
N HIS A 50 -5.70 -3.57 1.63
CA HIS A 50 -6.61 -2.79 2.45
C HIS A 50 -5.92 -2.26 3.72
N LYS A 51 -6.65 -1.48 4.49
CA LYS A 51 -6.25 -1.04 5.84
C LYS A 51 -5.85 -2.21 6.78
N CYS A 52 -6.20 -3.44 6.44
CA CYS A 52 -5.71 -4.66 7.11
C CYS A 52 -4.17 -4.74 7.21
N ILE A 53 -3.42 -4.06 6.34
CA ILE A 53 -1.96 -4.00 6.44
C ILE A 53 -1.48 -3.26 7.71
N ASP A 54 -2.27 -2.31 8.23
CA ASP A 54 -1.93 -1.62 9.48
C ASP A 54 -1.92 -2.62 10.65
N GLU A 55 -2.92 -3.50 10.73
CA GLU A 55 -3.00 -4.57 11.74
C GLU A 55 -1.89 -5.61 11.55
N TRP A 56 -1.58 -5.94 10.30
CA TRP A 56 -0.46 -6.84 10.00
C TRP A 56 0.87 -6.29 10.54
N PHE A 57 1.13 -4.99 10.40
CA PHE A 57 2.35 -4.36 10.90
C PHE A 57 2.47 -4.32 12.43
N GLU A 58 1.38 -4.52 13.18
CA GLU A 58 1.45 -4.70 14.62
C GLU A 58 2.09 -6.05 14.99
N VAL A 59 1.94 -7.08 14.15
CA VAL A 59 2.48 -8.43 14.38
C VAL A 59 3.80 -8.64 13.63
N ASN A 60 3.86 -8.23 12.37
CA ASN A 60 5.01 -8.43 11.50
C ASN A 60 5.25 -7.18 10.64
N ARG A 61 6.40 -6.53 10.82
CA ARG A 61 6.75 -5.27 10.14
C ARG A 61 7.28 -5.43 8.71
N SER A 62 7.07 -6.60 8.12
CA SER A 62 7.52 -6.95 6.78
C SER A 62 6.35 -7.22 5.86
N CYS A 63 6.55 -6.98 4.57
CA CYS A 63 5.55 -7.28 3.55
C CYS A 63 5.25 -8.79 3.52
N PRO A 64 3.97 -9.22 3.50
CA PRO A 64 3.62 -10.64 3.49
C PRO A 64 4.06 -11.35 2.20
N GLU A 65 4.09 -10.64 1.07
CA GLU A 65 4.55 -11.17 -0.22
C GLU A 65 6.09 -11.18 -0.34
N HIS A 66 6.77 -10.31 0.41
CA HIS A 66 8.21 -10.09 0.32
C HIS A 66 8.85 -10.05 1.72
N PRO A 67 9.03 -11.20 2.39
CA PRO A 67 9.55 -11.25 3.75
C PRO A 67 11.04 -10.89 3.88
N SER A 68 11.74 -10.64 2.77
CA SER A 68 13.20 -10.40 2.74
C SER A 68 13.61 -9.01 2.25
N ASP A 69 12.66 -8.09 2.04
CA ASP A 69 12.93 -6.68 1.71
C ASP A 69 13.02 -5.82 2.99
#